data_AF-A0A9E5X7D7-F1
#
_entry.id   AF-A0A9E5X7D7-F1
#
_cell.length_a   1.000
_cell.length_b   1.000
_cell.length_c   1.000
_cell.angle_alpha   90.00
_cell.angle_beta   90.00
_cell.angle_gamma   90.00
#
_symmetry.space_group_name_H-M   'P 1'
#
loop_
_entity.id
_entity.type
_entity.pdbx_description
1 polymer ?
#
loop_
_entity_poly.entity_id
_entity_poly.type
_entity_poly.pdbx_seq_one_letter_code
_entity_poly.pdbx_strand_id
1 'polypeptide(L)'
;MAQITCSNCGEVFEEQEFCPNCGQWIGSIQSAGYETFDLDEPPEGQEIEPIVSVSPMVDAVICPSCGASNPSTNRHCEQCGARITQGPLPVAPQPMIRTTAGARALAVIFGTVAVVAILAFAVNSLLGNKTPAVPPTSSTTSTTVAAIPVKIVPIDWRCSSELNESLSCDNLFDGQDSTYWNDASAKGKGAEIEVTFAQAYALQTIVFKNVSDDKKFKMNYRVKGFEIDFDDLPDAPFIDQLEDTKRAQPIAVTSFSTTQITFKVTSTYASQSVDGKTPYNELAIAELEFWGRPTK
;
A
#
# COMPACT_ATOMS: atom_id res chain seq x y z
N MET A 1 21.08 26.05 -48.64
CA MET A 1 20.50 25.76 -47.30
C MET A 1 20.50 27.09 -46.56
N ALA A 2 19.35 27.53 -46.04
CA ALA A 2 19.21 28.85 -45.43
C ALA A 2 19.54 28.75 -43.94
N GLN A 3 20.64 29.37 -43.51
CA GLN A 3 21.04 29.42 -42.11
C GLN A 3 20.24 30.48 -41.36
N ILE A 4 19.73 30.11 -40.19
CA ILE A 4 18.95 30.97 -39.31
C ILE A 4 19.79 31.25 -38.06
N THR A 5 19.93 32.53 -37.71
CA THR A 5 20.64 32.97 -36.51
C THR A 5 19.63 33.34 -35.43
N CYS A 6 19.76 32.76 -34.23
CA CYS A 6 18.89 33.07 -33.10
C CYS A 6 19.14 34.49 -32.58
N SER A 7 18.14 35.36 -32.61
CA SER A 7 18.23 36.72 -32.06
C SER A 7 18.43 36.78 -30.54
N ASN A 8 18.20 35.69 -29.81
CA ASN A 8 18.32 35.66 -28.34
C ASN A 8 19.71 35.18 -27.86
N CYS A 9 20.28 34.15 -28.49
CA CYS A 9 21.57 33.58 -28.06
C CYS A 9 22.68 33.63 -29.12
N GLY A 10 22.37 34.07 -30.35
CA GLY A 10 23.34 34.23 -31.43
C GLY A 10 23.80 32.94 -32.11
N GLU A 11 23.23 31.79 -31.73
CA GLU A 11 23.56 30.51 -32.37
C GLU A 11 23.02 30.45 -33.81
N VAL A 12 23.81 29.88 -34.72
CA VAL A 12 23.45 29.68 -36.13
C VAL A 12 23.14 28.20 -36.35
N PHE A 13 21.95 27.91 -36.87
CA PHE A 13 21.49 26.54 -37.15
C PHE A 13 20.57 26.51 -38.37
N GLU A 14 20.22 25.30 -38.83
CA GLU A 14 19.42 25.08 -40.03
C GLU A 14 18.13 24.32 -39.67
N GLU A 15 16.99 24.73 -40.25
CA GLU A 15 15.69 24.03 -40.29
C GLU A 15 15.14 23.51 -38.94
N GLN A 16 14.95 24.40 -37.96
CA GLN A 16 14.25 24.06 -36.70
C GLN A 16 13.29 25.18 -36.29
N GLU A 17 12.16 24.83 -35.67
CA GLU A 17 11.17 25.81 -35.17
C GLU A 17 11.61 26.48 -33.86
N PHE A 18 12.54 25.84 -33.16
CA PHE A 18 13.08 26.27 -31.88
C PHE A 18 14.60 26.28 -31.94
N CYS A 19 15.23 27.28 -31.33
CA CYS A 19 16.67 27.34 -31.21
C CYS A 19 17.17 26.20 -30.30
N PRO A 20 18.10 25.34 -30.75
CA PRO A 20 18.53 24.17 -29.99
C PRO A 20 19.32 24.52 -28.72
N ASN A 21 20.00 25.67 -28.68
CA ASN A 21 20.74 26.08 -27.48
C ASN A 21 19.88 26.77 -26.42
N CYS A 22 18.94 27.65 -26.81
CA CYS A 22 18.19 28.46 -25.83
C CYS A 22 16.68 28.22 -25.81
N GLY A 23 16.15 27.37 -26.68
CA GLY A 23 14.72 27.01 -26.75
C GLY A 23 13.80 28.13 -27.25
N GLN A 24 14.36 29.26 -27.71
CA GLN A 24 13.56 30.37 -28.22
C GLN A 24 12.86 29.95 -29.53
N TRP A 25 11.55 30.18 -29.60
CA TRP A 25 10.76 29.97 -30.81
C TRP A 25 11.12 31.03 -31.87
N ILE A 26 11.39 30.58 -33.09
CA ILE A 26 11.87 31.45 -34.20
C ILE A 26 10.93 31.53 -35.41
N GLY A 27 9.80 30.81 -35.37
CA GLY A 27 8.57 31.22 -36.05
C GLY A 27 8.55 31.36 -37.56
N SER A 28 9.23 30.50 -38.31
CA SER A 28 8.96 30.38 -39.76
C SER A 28 9.29 29.00 -40.29
N ILE A 29 8.28 28.13 -40.37
CA ILE A 29 8.16 27.25 -41.53
C ILE A 29 7.19 27.94 -42.47
N GLN A 30 7.63 28.18 -43.72
CA GLN A 30 6.73 28.58 -44.79
C GLN A 30 5.59 27.58 -44.85
N SER A 31 4.36 28.09 -44.79
CA SER A 31 3.11 27.36 -44.91
C SER A 31 3.19 26.26 -45.96
N ALA A 32 3.39 25.02 -45.53
CA ALA A 32 2.87 23.88 -46.29
C ALA A 32 1.36 24.11 -46.33
N GLY A 33 0.82 24.25 -47.55
CA GLY A 33 -0.57 24.63 -47.77
C GLY A 33 -1.51 23.79 -46.93
N TYR A 34 -2.41 24.44 -46.20
CA TYR A 34 -3.53 23.73 -45.62
C TYR A 34 -4.46 23.34 -46.77
N GLU A 35 -4.72 22.04 -46.92
CA GLU A 35 -5.83 21.58 -47.75
C GLU A 35 -7.12 21.82 -46.97
N THR A 36 -8.00 22.64 -47.53
CA THR A 36 -9.35 22.82 -47.03
C THR A 36 -10.14 21.55 -47.38
N PHE A 37 -10.57 20.80 -46.36
CA PHE A 37 -11.45 19.64 -46.54
C PHE A 37 -12.87 20.13 -46.88
N ASP A 38 -13.25 20.03 -48.15
CA ASP A 38 -14.62 20.22 -48.61
C ASP A 38 -15.43 18.91 -48.42
N LEU A 39 -16.57 19.01 -47.76
CA LEU A 39 -17.38 17.85 -47.31
C LEU A 39 -18.31 17.26 -48.37
N ASP A 40 -18.26 17.76 -49.61
CA ASP A 40 -19.22 17.41 -50.67
C ASP A 40 -18.69 16.40 -51.71
N GLU A 41 -17.44 15.94 -51.60
CA GLU A 41 -16.86 15.00 -52.56
C GLU A 41 -16.84 13.56 -52.00
N PRO A 42 -17.60 12.61 -52.60
CA PRO A 42 -17.60 11.23 -52.15
C PRO A 42 -16.28 10.55 -52.50
N PRO A 43 -15.61 9.85 -51.56
CA PRO A 43 -14.29 9.30 -51.79
C PRO A 43 -14.33 8.19 -52.85
N GLU A 44 -13.48 8.32 -53.87
CA GLU A 44 -13.19 7.25 -54.82
C GLU A 44 -12.53 6.07 -54.08
N GLY A 45 -13.08 4.88 -54.33
CA GLY A 45 -12.84 3.66 -53.56
C GLY A 45 -11.36 3.29 -53.46
N GLN A 46 -10.83 3.36 -52.24
CA GLN A 46 -9.68 2.57 -51.84
C GLN A 46 -10.19 1.31 -51.14
N GLU A 47 -9.72 0.15 -51.61
CA GLU A 47 -9.97 -1.14 -50.97
C GLU A 47 -9.36 -1.15 -49.57
N ILE A 48 -10.22 -1.01 -48.55
CA ILE A 48 -9.84 -1.06 -47.14
C ILE A 48 -9.71 -2.53 -46.73
N GLU A 49 -8.48 -3.00 -46.54
CA GLU A 49 -8.26 -4.22 -45.75
C GLU A 49 -8.78 -3.99 -44.31
N PRO A 50 -9.47 -4.97 -43.70
CA PRO A 50 -10.17 -4.75 -42.44
C PRO A 50 -9.17 -4.55 -41.30
N ILE A 51 -8.97 -3.29 -40.91
CA ILE A 51 -8.32 -2.93 -39.66
C ILE A 51 -9.28 -3.30 -38.54
N VAL A 52 -9.00 -4.40 -37.86
CA VAL A 52 -9.73 -4.81 -36.66
C VAL A 52 -9.50 -3.73 -35.59
N SER A 53 -10.50 -2.89 -35.37
CA SER A 53 -10.56 -1.97 -34.24
C SER A 53 -10.68 -2.79 -32.95
N VAL A 54 -9.54 -3.06 -32.31
CA VAL A 54 -9.52 -3.59 -30.95
C VAL A 54 -9.67 -2.39 -30.02
N SER A 55 -10.90 -2.07 -29.62
CA SER A 55 -11.11 -1.17 -28.48
C SER A 55 -10.37 -1.73 -27.27
N PRO A 56 -9.58 -0.93 -26.53
CA PRO A 56 -9.09 -1.36 -25.24
C PRO A 56 -10.32 -1.64 -24.35
N MET A 57 -10.49 -2.89 -23.94
CA MET A 57 -11.40 -3.23 -22.85
C MET A 57 -10.87 -2.53 -21.61
N VAL A 58 -11.40 -1.35 -21.31
CA VAL A 58 -11.13 -0.67 -20.04
C VAL A 58 -11.93 -1.41 -19.00
N ASP A 59 -11.25 -2.08 -18.06
CA ASP A 59 -11.91 -2.79 -16.95
C ASP A 59 -12.90 -1.85 -16.25
N ALA A 60 -14.14 -2.30 -16.07
CA ALA A 60 -15.21 -1.53 -15.46
C ALA A 60 -15.36 -1.85 -13.97
N VAL A 61 -15.54 -0.82 -13.14
CA VAL A 61 -15.71 -0.89 -11.69
C VAL A 61 -17.07 -0.29 -11.29
N ILE A 62 -17.78 -0.97 -10.39
CA ILE A 62 -19.11 -0.54 -9.92
C ILE A 62 -18.95 0.40 -8.73
N CYS A 63 -19.65 1.54 -8.77
CA CYS A 63 -19.65 2.51 -7.68
C CYS A 63 -20.39 1.96 -6.44
N PRO A 64 -19.76 1.89 -5.25
CA PRO A 64 -20.40 1.37 -4.04
C PRO A 64 -21.51 2.28 -3.48
N SER A 65 -21.54 3.55 -3.88
CA SER A 65 -22.53 4.51 -3.37
C SER A 65 -23.82 4.57 -4.19
N CYS A 66 -23.76 4.32 -5.50
CA CYS A 66 -24.93 4.45 -6.39
C CYS A 66 -25.13 3.31 -7.40
N GLY A 67 -24.20 2.36 -7.48
CA GLY A 67 -24.29 1.22 -8.39
C GLY A 67 -23.93 1.50 -9.85
N ALA A 68 -23.53 2.73 -10.21
CA ALA A 68 -23.15 3.06 -11.57
C ALA A 68 -21.85 2.35 -12.00
N SER A 69 -21.78 1.90 -13.26
CA SER A 69 -20.56 1.38 -13.86
C SER A 69 -19.65 2.52 -14.30
N ASN A 70 -18.38 2.47 -13.93
CA ASN A 70 -17.38 3.48 -14.24
C ASN A 70 -16.11 2.79 -14.76
N PRO A 71 -15.31 3.42 -15.63
CA PRO A 71 -14.00 2.88 -15.99
C PRO A 71 -13.07 2.85 -14.77
N SER A 72 -12.24 1.82 -14.67
CA SER A 72 -11.29 1.59 -13.55
C SER A 72 -10.25 2.70 -13.36
N THR A 73 -10.05 3.56 -14.36
CA THR A 73 -9.19 4.75 -14.26
C THR A 73 -9.81 5.89 -13.44
N ASN A 74 -11.13 5.84 -13.18
CA ASN A 74 -11.83 6.92 -12.50
C ASN A 74 -11.63 6.87 -10.98
N ARG A 75 -11.14 7.98 -10.41
CA ARG A 75 -11.07 8.14 -8.94
C ARG A 75 -12.42 8.47 -8.30
N HIS A 76 -13.35 9.03 -9.08
CA HIS A 76 -14.67 9.47 -8.62
C HIS A 76 -15.74 8.98 -9.60
N CYS A 77 -16.93 8.69 -9.09
CA CYS A 77 -18.06 8.24 -9.88
C CYS A 77 -18.64 9.39 -10.71
N GLU A 78 -18.86 9.12 -12.00
CA GLU A 78 -19.41 10.10 -12.93
C GLU A 78 -20.88 10.41 -12.66
N GLN A 79 -21.60 9.50 -11.97
CA GLN A 79 -23.03 9.65 -11.72
C GLN A 79 -23.34 10.33 -10.37
N CYS A 80 -22.61 10.01 -9.29
CA CYS A 80 -22.89 10.53 -7.95
C CYS A 80 -21.73 11.29 -7.29
N GLY A 81 -20.55 11.35 -7.92
CA GLY A 81 -19.37 12.03 -7.40
C GLY A 81 -18.63 11.29 -6.27
N ALA A 82 -19.12 10.12 -5.83
CA ALA A 82 -18.47 9.35 -4.77
C ALA A 82 -17.10 8.81 -5.22
N ARG A 83 -16.14 8.74 -4.29
CA ARG A 83 -14.79 8.23 -4.57
C ARG A 83 -14.82 6.72 -4.79
N ILE A 84 -14.27 6.23 -5.92
CA ILE A 84 -14.27 4.81 -6.29
C ILE A 84 -13.00 4.10 -5.79
N THR A 85 -11.83 4.71 -5.99
CA THR A 85 -10.55 4.17 -5.51
C THR A 85 -10.19 4.78 -4.14
N GLN A 86 -10.25 3.98 -3.07
CA GLN A 86 -9.76 4.38 -1.75
C GLN A 86 -8.29 3.99 -1.60
N GLY A 87 -7.37 4.87 -2.04
CA GLY A 87 -5.99 4.79 -1.54
C GLY A 87 -5.95 5.13 -0.05
N PRO A 88 -5.00 4.57 0.72
CA PRO A 88 -4.92 4.78 2.16
C PRO A 88 -4.88 6.27 2.50
N LEU A 89 -5.67 6.66 3.49
CA LEU A 89 -5.62 8.03 4.00
C LEU A 89 -4.22 8.28 4.56
N PRO A 90 -3.62 9.46 4.31
CA PRO A 90 -2.33 9.79 4.87
C PRO A 90 -2.40 9.70 6.40
N VAL A 91 -1.64 8.77 6.97
CA VAL A 91 -1.53 8.62 8.42
C VAL A 91 -0.88 9.89 8.96
N ALA A 92 -1.63 10.66 9.73
CA ALA A 92 -1.12 11.87 10.34
C ALA A 92 0.12 11.52 11.20
N PRO A 93 1.22 12.28 11.08
CA PRO A 93 2.41 12.04 11.87
C PRO A 93 2.06 12.08 13.36
N GLN A 94 2.53 11.09 14.10
CA GLN A 94 2.24 10.99 15.53
C GLN A 94 2.72 12.26 16.24
N PRO A 95 1.93 12.81 17.17
CA PRO A 95 2.30 14.03 17.87
C PRO A 95 3.58 13.77 18.66
N MET A 96 4.66 14.43 18.25
CA MET A 96 5.91 14.47 19.00
C MET A 96 5.58 15.06 20.37
N ILE A 97 5.57 14.21 21.40
CA ILE A 97 5.32 14.63 22.77
C ILE A 97 6.40 15.65 23.13
N ARG A 98 6.04 16.95 23.09
CA ARG A 98 6.84 18.02 23.66
C ARG A 98 6.85 17.81 25.18
N THR A 99 7.88 17.14 25.67
CA THR A 99 8.10 16.88 27.11
C THR A 99 8.46 18.14 27.91
N THR A 100 8.33 19.36 27.38
CA THR A 100 8.88 20.56 28.04
C THR A 100 7.86 21.41 28.82
N ALA A 101 6.56 21.10 28.78
CA ALA A 101 5.55 21.88 29.50
C ALA A 101 5.08 21.25 30.85
N GLY A 102 5.32 19.96 31.09
CA GLY A 102 4.79 19.26 32.27
C GLY A 102 5.62 19.40 33.55
N ALA A 103 6.92 19.70 33.46
CA ALA A 103 7.81 19.67 34.62
C ALA A 103 7.59 20.84 35.60
N ARG A 104 7.20 22.02 35.10
CA ARG A 104 6.95 23.20 35.96
C ARG A 104 5.61 23.13 36.68
N ALA A 105 4.59 22.56 36.04
CA ALA A 105 3.28 22.36 36.67
C ALA A 105 3.36 21.32 37.82
N LEU A 106 4.11 20.24 37.62
CA LEU A 106 4.32 19.23 38.66
C LEU A 106 5.07 19.79 39.88
N ALA A 107 6.10 20.62 39.67
CA ALA A 107 6.82 21.25 40.78
C ALA A 107 5.94 22.18 41.64
N VAL A 108 5.03 22.92 41.00
CA VAL A 108 4.07 23.78 41.71
C VAL A 108 3.06 22.95 42.48
N ILE A 109 2.53 21.86 41.88
CA ILE A 109 1.56 20.98 42.54
C ILE A 109 2.20 20.25 43.73
N PHE A 110 3.40 19.70 43.59
CA PHE A 110 4.10 19.05 44.71
C PHE A 110 4.46 20.07 45.81
N GLY A 111 4.88 21.28 45.43
CA GLY A 111 5.17 22.36 46.37
C GLY A 111 3.94 22.81 47.17
N THR A 112 2.81 23.02 46.50
CA THR A 112 1.57 23.43 47.19
C THR A 112 1.02 22.32 48.07
N VAL A 113 1.03 21.06 47.62
CA VAL A 113 0.62 19.91 48.44
C VAL A 113 1.50 19.76 49.67
N ALA A 114 2.82 19.94 49.55
CA ALA A 114 3.72 19.88 50.70
C ALA A 114 3.46 20.99 51.72
N VAL A 115 3.22 22.23 51.27
CA VAL A 115 2.89 23.36 52.15
C VAL A 115 1.55 23.16 52.85
N VAL A 116 0.53 22.68 52.13
CA VAL A 116 -0.79 22.36 52.72
C VAL A 116 -0.67 21.22 53.72
N ALA A 117 0.14 20.20 53.46
CA ALA A 117 0.37 19.09 54.38
C ALA A 117 1.08 19.56 55.66
N ILE A 118 2.09 20.44 55.56
CA ILE A 118 2.80 21.01 56.71
C ILE A 118 1.86 21.89 57.55
N LEU A 119 1.04 22.73 56.91
CA LEU A 119 0.02 23.55 57.58
C LEU A 119 -1.04 22.68 58.26
N ALA A 120 -1.55 21.65 57.58
CA ALA A 120 -2.51 20.71 58.16
C ALA A 120 -1.91 19.96 59.35
N PHE A 121 -0.64 19.55 59.28
CA PHE A 121 0.07 18.90 60.39
C PHE A 121 0.27 19.85 61.58
N ALA A 122 0.62 21.11 61.33
CA ALA A 122 0.78 22.12 62.37
C ALA A 122 -0.56 22.45 63.07
N VAL A 123 -1.65 22.59 62.30
CA VAL A 123 -3.00 22.85 62.83
C VAL A 123 -3.52 21.63 63.60
N ASN A 124 -3.31 20.41 63.11
CA ASN A 124 -3.70 19.16 63.78
C ASN A 124 -2.88 18.89 65.06
N SER A 125 -1.65 19.42 65.16
CA SER A 125 -0.83 19.35 66.38
C SER A 125 -1.26 20.36 67.46
N LEU A 126 -1.91 21.46 67.08
CA LEU A 126 -2.31 22.55 68.00
C LEU A 126 -3.78 22.49 68.42
N LEU A 127 -4.68 21.95 67.59
CA LEU A 127 -6.10 21.79 67.91
C LEU A 127 -6.45 20.29 67.89
N GLY A 128 -6.49 19.70 69.08
CA GLY A 128 -6.63 18.26 69.29
C GLY A 128 -7.73 17.56 68.48
N ASN A 129 -7.41 16.31 68.12
CA ASN A 129 -8.20 15.32 67.39
C ASN A 129 -9.73 15.53 67.40
N LYS A 130 -10.27 15.92 66.24
CA LYS A 130 -11.60 15.51 65.81
C LYS A 130 -11.51 15.01 64.37
N THR A 131 -11.50 13.69 64.23
CA THR A 131 -11.48 12.99 62.95
C THR A 131 -12.82 13.17 62.24
N PRO A 132 -12.89 13.78 61.04
CA PRO A 132 -14.02 13.59 60.14
C PRO A 132 -13.70 12.40 59.25
N ALA A 133 -14.59 11.40 59.25
CA ALA A 133 -14.51 10.28 58.33
C ALA A 133 -14.66 10.78 56.88
N VAL A 134 -13.58 10.68 56.11
CA VAL A 134 -13.61 10.91 54.66
C VAL A 134 -14.00 9.58 53.99
N PRO A 135 -15.09 9.51 53.20
CA PRO A 135 -15.43 8.30 52.47
C PRO A 135 -14.36 8.00 51.41
N PRO A 136 -13.99 6.72 51.20
CA PRO A 136 -13.05 6.37 50.14
C PRO A 136 -13.75 6.49 48.78
N THR A 137 -13.48 7.58 48.06
CA THR A 137 -13.77 7.67 46.63
C THR A 137 -12.70 6.87 45.88
N SER A 138 -12.91 5.56 45.73
CA SER A 138 -12.12 4.72 44.83
C SER A 138 -12.59 4.95 43.40
N SER A 139 -11.99 5.92 42.70
CA SER A 139 -12.10 5.99 41.23
C SER A 139 -11.16 4.95 40.62
N THR A 140 -11.70 3.78 40.31
CA THR A 140 -10.99 2.77 39.51
C THR A 140 -10.95 3.23 38.06
N THR A 141 -9.92 3.98 37.69
CA THR A 141 -9.61 4.23 36.28
C THR A 141 -8.94 2.97 35.73
N SER A 142 -9.73 2.07 35.16
CA SER A 142 -9.19 0.94 34.40
C SER A 142 -8.60 1.45 33.10
N THR A 143 -7.30 1.74 33.09
CA THR A 143 -6.55 1.95 31.86
C THR A 143 -6.42 0.58 31.19
N THR A 144 -7.23 0.32 30.15
CA THR A 144 -7.04 -0.84 29.28
C THR A 144 -5.72 -0.67 28.53
N VAL A 145 -4.65 -1.26 29.07
CA VAL A 145 -3.37 -1.36 28.37
C VAL A 145 -3.64 -2.16 27.10
N ALA A 146 -3.53 -1.51 25.94
CA ALA A 146 -3.64 -2.19 24.66
C ALA A 146 -2.55 -3.29 24.60
N ALA A 147 -2.97 -4.55 24.49
CA ALA A 147 -2.03 -5.67 24.43
C ALA A 147 -1.07 -5.50 23.22
N ILE A 148 0.17 -5.94 23.33
CA ILE A 148 1.12 -5.83 22.20
C ILE A 148 0.82 -6.99 21.22
N PRO A 149 0.74 -6.76 19.90
CA PRO A 149 0.61 -7.86 18.94
C PRO A 149 1.79 -8.82 19.03
N VAL A 150 1.50 -10.11 18.88
CA VAL A 150 2.48 -11.20 18.89
C VAL A 150 2.58 -11.82 17.49
N LYS A 151 3.77 -12.37 17.16
CA LYS A 151 3.94 -13.18 15.95
C LYS A 151 3.11 -14.46 16.07
N ILE A 152 2.36 -14.77 15.02
CA ILE A 152 1.47 -15.93 14.93
C ILE A 152 2.12 -16.93 13.98
N VAL A 153 2.16 -18.20 14.40
CA VAL A 153 2.66 -19.31 13.59
C VAL A 153 1.44 -20.09 13.07
N PRO A 154 1.23 -20.15 11.74
CA PRO A 154 0.22 -21.02 11.15
C PRO A 154 0.45 -22.50 11.48
N ILE A 155 -0.62 -23.30 11.40
CA ILE A 155 -0.55 -24.76 11.61
C ILE A 155 -0.73 -25.57 10.34
N ASP A 156 -1.30 -24.97 9.30
CA ASP A 156 -1.45 -25.58 7.98
C ASP A 156 -1.42 -24.47 6.92
N TRP A 157 -0.93 -24.82 5.74
CA TRP A 157 -0.87 -23.91 4.60
C TRP A 157 -0.91 -24.70 3.29
N ARG A 158 -1.49 -24.08 2.25
CA ARG A 158 -1.59 -24.67 0.91
C ARG A 158 -1.40 -23.60 -0.14
N CYS A 159 -0.56 -23.91 -1.12
CA CYS A 159 -0.39 -23.07 -2.30
C CYS A 159 -1.12 -23.71 -3.48
N SER A 160 -1.77 -22.89 -4.30
CA SER A 160 -2.43 -23.29 -5.55
C SER A 160 -1.55 -24.11 -6.50
N SER A 161 -0.24 -23.85 -6.52
CA SER A 161 0.76 -24.59 -7.29
C SER A 161 2.15 -24.40 -6.69
N GLU A 162 3.10 -25.23 -7.11
CA GLU A 162 4.51 -25.09 -6.76
C GLU A 162 5.40 -25.63 -7.88
N LEU A 163 6.57 -25.03 -8.09
CA LEU A 163 7.47 -25.43 -9.18
C LEU A 163 8.09 -26.81 -8.96
N ASN A 164 8.56 -27.08 -7.74
CA ASN A 164 9.15 -28.35 -7.30
C ASN A 164 9.35 -28.36 -5.78
N GLU A 165 9.75 -29.49 -5.23
CA GLU A 165 9.95 -29.71 -3.78
C GLU A 165 10.92 -28.71 -3.11
N SER A 166 11.90 -28.16 -3.83
CA SER A 166 12.86 -27.19 -3.24
C SER A 166 12.34 -25.75 -3.20
N LEU A 167 11.27 -25.48 -3.95
CA LEU A 167 10.60 -24.18 -4.06
C LEU A 167 9.12 -24.32 -3.66
N SER A 168 8.87 -25.21 -2.70
CA SER A 168 7.54 -25.59 -2.24
C SER A 168 6.89 -24.50 -1.38
N CYS A 169 5.60 -24.69 -1.11
CA CYS A 169 4.83 -23.79 -0.26
C CYS A 169 5.41 -23.66 1.16
N ASP A 170 6.10 -24.68 1.66
CA ASP A 170 6.69 -24.70 3.01
C ASP A 170 7.72 -23.59 3.24
N ASN A 171 8.39 -23.16 2.17
CA ASN A 171 9.38 -22.08 2.24
C ASN A 171 8.75 -20.74 2.69
N LEU A 172 7.42 -20.56 2.58
CA LEU A 172 6.75 -19.34 3.02
C LEU A 172 6.72 -19.16 4.54
N PHE A 173 6.98 -20.22 5.31
CA PHE A 173 6.77 -20.27 6.76
C PHE A 173 7.95 -20.90 7.52
N ASP A 174 9.09 -21.08 6.86
CA ASP A 174 10.28 -21.73 7.43
C ASP A 174 11.18 -20.77 8.25
N GLY A 175 10.88 -19.46 8.24
CA GLY A 175 11.66 -18.43 8.92
C GLY A 175 13.03 -18.13 8.27
N GLN A 176 13.25 -18.54 7.02
CA GLN A 176 14.52 -18.37 6.32
C GLN A 176 14.41 -17.36 5.17
N ASP A 177 15.17 -16.28 5.23
CA ASP A 177 15.19 -15.26 4.15
C ASP A 177 15.90 -15.74 2.85
N SER A 178 16.39 -16.98 2.81
CA SER A 178 17.19 -17.55 1.71
C SER A 178 16.44 -18.55 0.82
N THR A 179 15.33 -19.07 1.32
CA THR A 179 14.37 -19.92 0.61
C THR A 179 13.21 -19.06 0.11
N TYR A 180 12.43 -19.61 -0.81
CA TYR A 180 11.23 -18.96 -1.33
C TYR A 180 10.35 -19.97 -2.05
N TRP A 181 9.06 -19.71 -2.08
CA TRP A 181 8.10 -20.45 -2.90
C TRP A 181 8.13 -19.92 -4.33
N ASN A 182 8.00 -20.82 -5.30
CA ASN A 182 7.68 -20.47 -6.68
C ASN A 182 6.38 -21.14 -7.14
N ASP A 183 5.52 -20.39 -7.84
CA ASP A 183 4.39 -20.99 -8.56
C ASP A 183 4.88 -21.89 -9.71
N ALA A 184 3.98 -22.71 -10.27
CA ALA A 184 4.31 -23.63 -11.36
C ALA A 184 4.37 -22.92 -12.73
N SER A 185 5.31 -21.99 -12.89
CA SER A 185 5.54 -21.20 -14.12
C SER A 185 4.31 -20.40 -14.57
N ALA A 186 3.44 -20.03 -13.64
CA ALA A 186 2.13 -19.44 -13.92
C ALA A 186 2.13 -17.90 -13.90
N LYS A 187 3.30 -17.26 -13.65
CA LYS A 187 3.47 -15.80 -13.64
C LYS A 187 2.56 -15.12 -12.63
N GLY A 188 2.17 -15.83 -11.56
CA GLY A 188 1.24 -15.40 -10.53
C GLY A 188 -0.24 -15.53 -10.91
N LYS A 189 -0.59 -16.03 -12.10
CA LYS A 189 -1.98 -16.19 -12.51
C LYS A 189 -2.65 -17.30 -11.70
N GLY A 190 -3.67 -16.94 -10.91
CA GLY A 190 -4.38 -17.88 -10.05
C GLY A 190 -3.54 -18.35 -8.86
N ALA A 191 -2.48 -17.61 -8.52
CA ALA A 191 -1.68 -17.89 -7.34
C ALA A 191 -2.49 -17.56 -6.07
N GLU A 192 -2.85 -18.60 -5.34
CA GLU A 192 -3.53 -18.52 -4.05
C GLU A 192 -2.73 -19.24 -2.96
N ILE A 193 -2.75 -18.69 -1.75
CA ILE A 193 -2.12 -19.24 -0.55
C ILE A 193 -3.18 -19.27 0.57
N GLU A 194 -3.61 -20.47 0.94
CA GLU A 194 -4.53 -20.70 2.06
C GLU A 194 -3.70 -20.93 3.33
N VAL A 195 -4.06 -20.28 4.43
CA VAL A 195 -3.33 -20.36 5.70
C VAL A 195 -4.33 -20.57 6.84
N THR A 196 -4.04 -21.56 7.70
CA THR A 196 -4.88 -21.91 8.85
C THR A 196 -4.12 -21.70 10.17
N PHE A 197 -4.79 -21.13 11.17
CA PHE A 197 -4.24 -20.86 12.50
C PHE A 197 -4.77 -21.84 13.55
N ALA A 198 -3.98 -22.07 14.61
CA ALA A 198 -4.34 -23.00 15.69
C ALA A 198 -5.58 -22.58 16.49
N GLN A 199 -5.89 -21.30 16.47
CA GLN A 199 -6.97 -20.65 17.19
C GLN A 199 -7.33 -19.36 16.47
N ALA A 200 -8.42 -18.72 16.90
CA ALA A 200 -8.82 -17.46 16.32
C ALA A 200 -7.91 -16.29 16.77
N TYR A 201 -7.60 -15.41 15.82
CA TYR A 201 -6.79 -14.21 16.03
C TYR A 201 -7.47 -12.98 15.43
N ALA A 202 -7.33 -11.85 16.11
CA ALA A 202 -7.52 -10.53 15.52
C ALA A 202 -6.21 -10.14 14.83
N LEU A 203 -6.13 -10.30 13.51
CA LEU A 203 -4.95 -9.96 12.72
C LEU A 203 -4.81 -8.45 12.61
N GLN A 204 -3.56 -7.98 12.73
CA GLN A 204 -3.22 -6.56 12.70
C GLN A 204 -2.17 -6.25 11.63
N THR A 205 -1.25 -7.17 11.38
CA THR A 205 -0.21 -6.97 10.37
C THR A 205 0.17 -8.28 9.72
N ILE A 206 0.34 -8.26 8.40
CA ILE A 206 0.97 -9.31 7.61
C ILE A 206 2.25 -8.72 7.06
N VAL A 207 3.41 -9.32 7.36
CA VAL A 207 4.69 -8.90 6.78
C VAL A 207 4.94 -9.75 5.55
N PHE A 208 4.96 -9.12 4.38
CA PHE A 208 5.27 -9.75 3.11
C PHE A 208 6.76 -9.59 2.81
N LYS A 209 7.47 -10.69 2.54
CA LYS A 209 8.87 -10.66 2.12
C LYS A 209 9.03 -11.19 0.70
N ASN A 210 9.72 -10.39 -0.11
CA ASN A 210 10.19 -10.80 -1.43
C ASN A 210 11.53 -11.53 -1.34
N VAL A 211 11.91 -12.21 -2.43
CA VAL A 211 13.23 -12.84 -2.56
C VAL A 211 14.34 -11.83 -2.29
N SER A 212 15.25 -12.18 -1.39
CA SER A 212 16.29 -11.29 -0.90
C SER A 212 17.45 -11.10 -1.89
N ASP A 213 17.74 -12.13 -2.70
CA ASP A 213 18.78 -12.09 -3.74
C ASP A 213 18.37 -11.18 -4.92
N ASP A 214 19.24 -10.24 -5.29
CA ASP A 214 19.01 -9.23 -6.32
C ASP A 214 18.66 -9.82 -7.69
N LYS A 215 19.39 -10.86 -8.09
CA LYS A 215 19.23 -11.44 -9.43
C LYS A 215 17.95 -12.24 -9.47
N LYS A 216 17.72 -13.11 -8.48
CA LYS A 216 16.51 -13.92 -8.37
C LYS A 216 15.25 -13.05 -8.23
N PHE A 217 15.30 -11.98 -7.44
CA PHE A 217 14.18 -11.03 -7.32
C PHE A 217 13.78 -10.45 -8.67
N LYS A 218 14.74 -9.94 -9.44
CA LYS A 218 14.48 -9.36 -10.76
C LYS A 218 14.04 -10.41 -11.77
N MET A 219 14.65 -11.60 -11.73
CA MET A 219 14.38 -12.66 -12.69
C MET A 219 13.04 -13.36 -12.48
N ASN A 220 12.46 -13.36 -11.28
CA ASN A 220 11.10 -13.89 -11.04
C ASN A 220 10.03 -12.82 -11.27
N TYR A 221 8.79 -13.25 -11.52
CA TYR A 221 7.62 -12.40 -11.30
C TYR A 221 7.48 -12.08 -9.81
N ARG A 222 6.91 -10.91 -9.51
CA ARG A 222 6.76 -10.41 -8.14
C ARG A 222 5.33 -9.94 -7.94
N VAL A 223 4.77 -10.13 -6.75
CA VAL A 223 3.39 -9.71 -6.47
C VAL A 223 3.29 -8.18 -6.57
N LYS A 224 2.27 -7.69 -7.27
CA LYS A 224 1.95 -6.26 -7.35
C LYS A 224 0.63 -5.97 -6.65
N GLY A 225 -0.44 -6.62 -7.08
CA GLY A 225 -1.76 -6.50 -6.46
C GLY A 225 -2.15 -7.82 -5.83
N PHE A 226 -2.85 -7.73 -4.71
CA PHE A 226 -3.35 -8.90 -4.00
C PHE A 226 -4.69 -8.62 -3.34
N GLU A 227 -5.36 -9.71 -2.98
CA GLU A 227 -6.61 -9.76 -2.24
C GLU A 227 -6.45 -10.75 -1.09
N ILE A 228 -6.99 -10.45 0.10
CA ILE A 228 -6.97 -11.33 1.26
C ILE A 228 -8.40 -11.50 1.73
N ASP A 229 -8.88 -12.74 1.66
CA ASP A 229 -10.12 -13.15 2.28
C ASP A 229 -9.84 -13.60 3.72
N PHE A 230 -10.67 -13.14 4.66
CA PHE A 230 -10.70 -13.65 6.02
C PHE A 230 -12.00 -14.42 6.22
N ASP A 231 -11.93 -15.59 6.85
CA ASP A 231 -13.09 -16.43 7.13
C ASP A 231 -14.16 -15.74 8.00
N ASP A 232 -13.75 -14.78 8.82
CA ASP A 232 -14.64 -13.95 9.65
C ASP A 232 -15.16 -12.69 8.95
N LEU A 233 -14.70 -12.40 7.71
CA LEU A 233 -15.10 -11.25 6.89
C LEU A 233 -15.39 -11.66 5.43
N PRO A 234 -16.34 -12.59 5.17
CA PRO A 234 -16.54 -13.19 3.86
C PRO A 234 -16.99 -12.22 2.76
N ASP A 235 -17.62 -11.09 3.13
CA ASP A 235 -18.13 -10.10 2.19
C ASP A 235 -17.23 -8.84 2.08
N ALA A 236 -16.08 -8.86 2.74
CA ALA A 236 -15.19 -7.70 2.85
C ALA A 236 -13.71 -8.10 2.67
N PRO A 237 -13.32 -8.52 1.45
CA PRO A 237 -11.92 -8.82 1.17
C PRO A 237 -11.04 -7.59 1.36
N PHE A 238 -9.83 -7.80 1.87
CA PHE A 238 -8.80 -6.77 1.93
C PHE A 238 -8.03 -6.75 0.61
N ILE A 239 -8.04 -5.62 -0.10
CA ILE A 239 -7.39 -5.47 -1.41
C ILE A 239 -6.36 -4.35 -1.30
N ASP A 240 -5.12 -4.62 -1.72
CA ASP A 240 -4.05 -3.62 -1.73
C ASP A 240 -2.97 -3.95 -2.78
N GLN A 241 -1.91 -3.14 -2.83
CA GLN A 241 -0.76 -3.31 -3.69
C GLN A 241 0.55 -3.25 -2.91
N LEU A 242 1.55 -3.96 -3.42
CA LEU A 242 2.93 -3.96 -2.93
C LEU A 242 3.80 -3.10 -3.83
N GLU A 243 4.81 -2.45 -3.25
CA GLU A 243 5.87 -1.81 -4.00
C GLU A 243 6.80 -2.87 -4.63
N ASP A 244 7.39 -2.55 -5.79
CA ASP A 244 8.40 -3.40 -6.43
C ASP A 244 9.75 -3.30 -5.70
N THR A 245 9.83 -3.88 -4.51
CA THR A 245 10.99 -3.83 -3.62
C THR A 245 11.24 -5.16 -2.93
N LYS A 246 12.53 -5.43 -2.65
CA LYS A 246 12.97 -6.59 -1.85
C LYS A 246 12.79 -6.38 -0.35
N ARG A 247 12.55 -5.14 0.08
CA ARG A 247 12.35 -4.84 1.50
C ARG A 247 11.08 -5.53 1.98
N ALA A 248 11.11 -6.02 3.22
CA ALA A 248 9.91 -6.52 3.88
C ALA A 248 8.86 -5.40 3.95
N GLN A 249 7.62 -5.72 3.58
CA GLN A 249 6.52 -4.77 3.51
C GLN A 249 5.46 -5.16 4.54
N PRO A 250 5.26 -4.36 5.61
CA PRO A 250 4.17 -4.58 6.54
C PRO A 250 2.85 -4.11 5.92
N ILE A 251 1.89 -5.03 5.81
CA ILE A 251 0.52 -4.79 5.36
C ILE A 251 -0.34 -4.67 6.62
N ALA A 252 -0.87 -3.48 6.88
CA ALA A 252 -1.79 -3.27 7.99
C ALA A 252 -3.16 -3.85 7.63
N VAL A 253 -3.58 -4.89 8.34
CA VAL A 253 -4.89 -5.53 8.17
C VAL A 253 -5.72 -5.38 9.43
N THR A 254 -7.01 -5.65 9.34
CA THR A 254 -7.87 -5.68 10.51
C THR A 254 -8.87 -6.80 10.34
N SER A 255 -8.77 -7.80 11.19
CA SER A 255 -9.77 -8.85 11.34
C SER A 255 -10.20 -8.98 12.80
N PHE A 256 -11.25 -9.76 13.05
CA PHE A 256 -11.84 -9.89 14.37
C PHE A 256 -11.45 -11.21 15.02
N SER A 257 -11.86 -12.34 14.46
CA SER A 257 -11.71 -13.67 15.05
C SER A 257 -11.37 -14.70 13.97
N THR A 258 -10.37 -14.39 13.15
CA THR A 258 -9.96 -15.16 11.98
C THR A 258 -9.29 -16.48 12.36
N THR A 259 -9.72 -17.59 11.76
CA THR A 259 -9.02 -18.89 11.84
C THR A 259 -8.36 -19.30 10.53
N GLN A 260 -8.81 -18.73 9.42
CA GLN A 260 -8.29 -19.00 8.10
C GLN A 260 -8.23 -17.73 7.25
N ILE A 261 -7.19 -17.60 6.44
CA ILE A 261 -7.14 -16.61 5.36
C ILE A 261 -6.84 -17.26 4.02
N THR A 262 -7.24 -16.59 2.94
CA THR A 262 -6.78 -16.88 1.58
C THR A 262 -6.13 -15.64 0.99
N PHE A 263 -4.83 -15.69 0.74
CA PHE A 263 -4.08 -14.64 0.03
C PHE A 263 -4.07 -14.95 -1.47
N LYS A 264 -4.64 -14.07 -2.28
CA LYS A 264 -4.79 -14.22 -3.73
C LYS A 264 -3.98 -13.16 -4.46
N VAL A 265 -3.19 -13.57 -5.45
CA VAL A 265 -2.46 -12.65 -6.32
C VAL A 265 -3.38 -12.18 -7.44
N THR A 266 -3.58 -10.86 -7.54
CA THR A 266 -4.43 -10.25 -8.57
C THR A 266 -3.63 -9.65 -9.72
N SER A 267 -2.39 -9.23 -9.47
CA SER A 267 -1.47 -8.78 -10.53
C SER A 267 0.00 -8.88 -10.10
N THR A 268 0.91 -8.86 -11.08
CA THR A 268 2.35 -9.02 -10.86
C THR A 268 3.19 -7.97 -11.55
N TYR A 269 4.35 -7.64 -10.98
CA TYR A 269 5.45 -7.05 -11.73
C TYR A 269 6.14 -8.13 -12.57
N ALA A 270 6.48 -7.77 -13.81
CA ALA A 270 7.12 -8.69 -14.74
C ALA A 270 8.55 -9.04 -14.32
N SER A 271 8.93 -10.29 -14.54
CA SER A 271 10.32 -10.75 -14.53
C SER A 271 11.18 -9.96 -15.53
N GLN A 272 12.46 -9.78 -15.23
CA GLN A 272 13.42 -9.03 -16.02
C GLN A 272 14.64 -9.87 -16.35
N SER A 273 15.27 -9.61 -17.51
CA SER A 273 16.53 -10.26 -17.86
C SER A 273 17.65 -9.62 -17.05
N VAL A 274 18.50 -10.47 -16.47
CA VAL A 274 19.68 -10.06 -15.70
C VAL A 274 20.89 -10.76 -16.30
N ASP A 275 21.93 -10.00 -16.61
CA ASP A 275 23.18 -10.51 -17.21
C ASP A 275 22.97 -11.34 -18.49
N GLY A 276 21.97 -10.97 -19.32
CA GLY A 276 21.65 -11.67 -20.56
C GLY A 276 20.97 -13.03 -20.38
N LYS A 277 20.59 -13.39 -19.14
CA LYS A 277 19.84 -14.61 -18.86
C LYS A 277 18.34 -14.42 -19.13
N THR A 278 17.70 -15.46 -19.64
CA THR A 278 16.25 -15.51 -19.81
C THR A 278 15.56 -15.34 -18.45
N PRO A 279 14.57 -14.44 -18.33
CA PRO A 279 13.77 -14.31 -17.11
C PRO A 279 12.97 -15.59 -16.81
N TYR A 280 12.67 -15.81 -15.54
CA TYR A 280 11.82 -16.91 -15.07
C TYR A 280 10.34 -16.62 -15.36
N ASN A 281 9.55 -17.67 -15.55
CA ASN A 281 8.09 -17.54 -15.70
C ASN A 281 7.38 -17.64 -14.34
N GLU A 282 8.13 -17.91 -13.29
CA GLU A 282 7.61 -18.19 -11.96
C GLU A 282 7.42 -16.89 -11.16
N LEU A 283 6.31 -16.81 -10.41
CA LEU A 283 6.14 -15.87 -9.32
C LEU A 283 6.94 -16.36 -8.11
N ALA A 284 7.64 -15.46 -7.41
CA ALA A 284 8.36 -15.81 -6.19
C ALA A 284 7.87 -15.01 -4.98
N ILE A 285 7.75 -15.69 -3.83
CA ILE A 285 7.49 -15.08 -2.53
C ILE A 285 8.40 -15.76 -1.51
N ALA A 286 9.14 -14.98 -0.71
CA ALA A 286 10.05 -15.55 0.26
C ALA A 286 9.32 -15.99 1.52
N GLU A 287 8.54 -15.09 2.13
CA GLU A 287 7.91 -15.39 3.41
C GLU A 287 6.69 -14.50 3.68
N LEU A 288 5.75 -15.06 4.44
CA LEU A 288 4.61 -14.37 5.03
C LEU A 288 4.66 -14.50 6.56
N GLU A 289 4.69 -13.39 7.29
CA GLU A 289 4.61 -13.40 8.74
C GLU A 289 3.31 -12.74 9.24
N PHE A 290 2.65 -13.37 10.20
CA PHE A 290 1.39 -12.89 10.76
C PHE A 290 1.60 -12.30 12.16
N TRP A 291 0.94 -11.18 12.43
CA TRP A 291 0.99 -10.51 13.72
C TRP A 291 -0.41 -10.08 14.14
N GLY A 292 -0.75 -10.36 15.39
CA GLY A 292 -2.08 -10.09 15.91
C GLY A 292 -2.21 -10.46 17.37
N ARG A 293 -3.45 -10.70 17.80
CA ARG A 293 -3.74 -11.09 19.18
C ARG A 293 -4.75 -12.23 19.20
N PRO A 294 -4.58 -13.22 20.09
CA PRO A 294 -5.63 -14.20 20.39
C PRO A 294 -6.99 -13.53 20.63
N THR A 295 -8.04 -14.03 19.99
CA THR A 295 -9.39 -13.77 20.48
C THR A 295 -9.75 -14.76 21.60
N LYS A 296 -10.59 -14.29 22.53
CA LYS A 296 -11.07 -15.10 23.65
C LYS A 296 -12.37 -15.78 23.29
#